data_AF-A0A0D2ZWH1-F1
#
_entry.id   AF-A0A0D2ZWH1-F1
#
_cell.length_a   1.000
_cell.length_b   1.000
_cell.length_c   1.000
_cell.angle_alpha   90.00
_cell.angle_beta   90.00
_cell.angle_gamma   90.00
#
_symmetry.space_group_name_H-M   'P 1'
#
loop_
_entity.id
_entity.type
_entity.pdbx_description
1 polymer ?
#
loop_
_entity_poly.entity_id
_entity_poly.type
_entity_poly.pdbx_seq_one_letter_code
_entity_poly.pdbx_strand_id
1 'polypeptide(L)'
;IPATGGPIGNYLKLYEQHYSKQAVCFIHLTFIFYCLCSYPIYLMPLCDNLEMVYITKTQKPCSFFVRMMLLGSVGFFVAVGFSFLTYLAVLIGAVGLLVTSTYPCFMWVSIKKPQRKSLMWLLNVLVGSLGASLSVLLVVGSALRLADNGLHANFFKP
;
A
#
# COMPACT_ATOMS: atom_id res chain seq x y z
N ILE A 1 9.79 6.84 19.82
CA ILE A 1 10.13 5.95 18.69
C ILE A 1 11.02 6.77 17.78
N PRO A 2 12.30 6.43 17.54
CA PRO A 2 13.21 7.36 16.86
C PRO A 2 12.82 7.56 15.39
N ALA A 3 13.11 8.75 14.90
CA ALA A 3 12.44 9.42 13.78
C ALA A 3 13.00 9.09 12.38
N THR A 4 13.71 7.98 12.16
CA THR A 4 14.64 7.90 11.00
C THR A 4 14.54 6.66 10.11
N GLY A 5 13.39 6.01 9.98
CA GLY A 5 13.30 4.86 9.04
C GLY A 5 11.92 4.32 8.67
N GLY A 6 10.84 4.95 9.12
CA GLY A 6 9.50 4.38 8.97
C GLY A 6 9.36 3.00 9.66
N PRO A 7 8.22 2.31 9.49
CA PRO A 7 7.99 0.98 10.07
C PRO A 7 9.05 -0.03 9.60
N ILE A 8 9.38 -0.02 8.31
CA ILE A 8 10.28 -0.97 7.66
C ILE A 8 11.73 -0.81 8.18
N GLY A 9 12.21 0.42 8.32
CA GLY A 9 13.54 0.69 8.86
C GLY A 9 13.70 0.27 10.32
N ASN A 10 12.63 0.38 11.13
CA ASN A 10 12.65 -0.13 12.50
C ASN A 10 12.72 -1.66 12.55
N TYR A 11 12.00 -2.36 11.66
CA TYR A 11 12.12 -3.82 11.56
C TYR A 11 13.53 -4.23 11.15
N LEU A 12 14.11 -3.59 10.12
CA LEU A 12 15.47 -3.87 9.67
C LEU A 12 16.51 -3.63 10.78
N LYS A 13 16.35 -2.55 11.56
CA LYS A 13 17.25 -2.23 12.69
C LYS A 13 17.15 -3.25 13.83
N LEU A 14 15.96 -3.82 14.03
CA LEU A 14 15.73 -4.86 15.03
C LEU A 14 16.36 -6.20 14.61
N TYR A 15 16.34 -6.51 13.30
CA TYR A 15 17.11 -7.61 12.73
C TYR A 15 18.62 -7.37 12.85
N GLU A 16 19.10 -6.17 12.55
CA GLU A 16 20.53 -5.84 12.62
C GLU A 16 21.14 -6.05 14.02
N GLN A 17 20.34 -5.89 15.08
CA GLN A 17 20.79 -6.06 16.46
C GLN A 17 21.08 -7.51 16.86
N HIS A 18 20.45 -8.50 16.22
CA HIS A 18 20.48 -9.90 16.65
C HIS A 18 21.32 -10.83 15.75
N TYR A 19 21.77 -10.38 14.57
CA TYR A 19 22.43 -11.23 13.57
C TYR A 19 23.88 -10.80 13.24
N SER A 20 24.70 -11.74 12.77
CA SER A 20 26.07 -11.48 12.31
C SER A 20 26.10 -10.50 11.13
N LYS A 21 27.14 -9.66 11.04
CA LYS A 21 27.30 -8.62 10.00
C LYS A 21 27.11 -9.15 8.58
N GLN A 22 27.51 -10.39 8.31
CA GLN A 22 27.35 -11.04 7.01
C GLN A 22 25.88 -11.35 6.68
N ALA A 23 25.11 -11.81 7.66
CA ALA A 23 23.69 -12.12 7.50
C ALA A 23 22.86 -10.85 7.26
N VAL A 24 23.18 -9.76 7.99
CA VAL A 24 22.55 -8.45 7.80
C VAL A 24 22.79 -7.94 6.37
N CYS A 25 24.02 -8.02 5.88
CA CYS A 25 24.37 -7.65 4.51
C CYS A 25 23.56 -8.45 3.47
N PHE A 26 23.46 -9.77 3.64
CA PHE A 26 22.68 -10.63 2.75
C PHE A 26 21.19 -10.26 2.75
N ILE A 27 20.61 -9.96 3.92
CA ILE A 27 19.20 -9.53 4.03
C ILE A 27 18.97 -8.21 3.29
N HIS A 28 19.87 -7.22 3.45
CA HIS A 28 19.75 -5.95 2.73
C HIS A 28 19.90 -6.11 1.22
N LEU A 29 20.87 -6.89 0.74
CA LEU A 29 21.04 -7.15 -0.69
C LEU A 29 19.81 -7.85 -1.29
N THR A 30 19.29 -8.85 -0.58
CA THR A 30 18.07 -9.56 -0.97
C THR A 30 16.87 -8.61 -1.04
N PHE A 31 16.73 -7.72 -0.05
CA PHE A 31 15.68 -6.71 -0.03
C PHE A 31 15.79 -5.71 -1.19
N ILE A 32 16.99 -5.23 -1.49
CA ILE A 32 17.24 -4.33 -2.63
C ILE A 32 16.87 -5.02 -3.94
N PHE A 33 17.30 -6.27 -4.14
CA PHE A 33 16.96 -7.04 -5.34
C PHE A 33 15.45 -7.25 -5.47
N TYR A 34 14.79 -7.61 -4.38
CA TYR A 34 13.34 -7.72 -4.33
C TYR A 34 12.65 -6.41 -4.74
N CYS A 35 13.07 -5.27 -4.21
CA CYS A 35 12.53 -3.97 -4.59
C CYS A 35 12.75 -3.67 -6.08
N LEU A 36 13.95 -3.92 -6.61
CA LEU A 36 14.28 -3.69 -8.02
C LEU A 36 13.43 -4.57 -8.97
N CYS A 37 13.24 -5.84 -8.64
CA CYS A 37 12.44 -6.76 -9.47
C CYS A 37 10.94 -6.52 -9.35
N SER A 38 10.45 -6.18 -8.16
CA SER A 38 9.01 -5.98 -7.91
C SER A 38 8.49 -4.64 -8.42
N TYR A 39 9.33 -3.60 -8.44
CA TYR A 39 8.97 -2.26 -8.91
C TYR A 39 8.31 -2.24 -10.31
N PRO A 40 8.90 -2.81 -11.37
CA PRO A 40 8.26 -2.82 -12.69
C PRO A 40 6.96 -3.64 -12.72
N ILE A 41 6.87 -4.71 -11.91
CA ILE A 41 5.67 -5.57 -11.84
C ILE A 41 4.50 -4.80 -11.23
N TYR A 42 4.72 -4.05 -10.16
CA TYR A 42 3.66 -3.24 -9.53
C TYR A 42 3.27 -2.02 -10.37
N LEU A 43 4.17 -1.51 -11.20
CA LEU A 43 3.87 -0.38 -12.08
C LEU A 43 3.09 -0.75 -13.33
N MET A 44 3.16 -2.01 -13.81
CA MET A 44 2.48 -2.44 -15.03
C MET A 44 0.97 -2.10 -15.03
N PRO A 45 0.17 -2.50 -14.01
CA PRO A 45 -1.25 -2.18 -14.01
C PRO A 45 -1.54 -0.68 -13.98
N LEU A 46 -0.71 0.09 -13.28
CA LEU A 46 -0.89 1.54 -13.19
C LEU A 46 -0.59 2.22 -14.53
N CYS A 47 0.49 1.78 -15.19
CA CYS A 47 0.89 2.24 -16.51
C CYS A 47 -0.17 1.88 -17.55
N ASP A 48 -0.70 0.66 -17.53
CA ASP A 48 -1.73 0.20 -18.46
C ASP A 48 -3.03 1.00 -18.30
N ASN A 49 -3.42 1.33 -17.06
CA ASN A 49 -4.58 2.18 -16.79
C ASN A 49 -4.38 3.62 -17.29
N LEU A 50 -3.19 4.21 -17.07
CA LEU A 50 -2.86 5.54 -17.58
C LEU A 50 -2.81 5.58 -19.11
N GLU A 51 -2.27 4.53 -19.73
CA GLU A 51 -2.26 4.33 -21.17
C GLU A 51 -3.68 4.22 -21.73
N MET A 52 -4.57 3.45 -21.09
CA MET A 52 -5.99 3.38 -21.47
C MET A 52 -6.66 4.76 -21.44
N VAL A 53 -6.43 5.55 -20.38
CA VAL A 53 -6.96 6.93 -20.28
C VAL A 53 -6.39 7.82 -21.38
N TYR A 54 -5.08 7.73 -21.65
CA TYR A 54 -4.41 8.50 -22.69
C TYR A 54 -4.93 8.16 -24.09
N ILE A 55 -5.09 6.87 -24.42
CA ILE A 55 -5.63 6.40 -25.70
C ILE A 55 -7.07 6.86 -25.85
N THR A 56 -7.89 6.75 -24.80
CA THR A 56 -9.29 7.19 -24.83
C THR A 56 -9.39 8.68 -25.16
N LYS A 57 -8.49 9.51 -24.61
CA LYS A 57 -8.49 10.97 -24.81
C LYS A 57 -7.85 11.41 -26.11
N THR A 58 -6.74 10.77 -26.51
CA THR A 58 -5.88 11.24 -27.59
C THR A 58 -6.11 10.47 -28.90
N GLN A 59 -6.82 9.32 -28.84
CA GLN A 59 -7.13 8.43 -29.97
C GLN A 59 -5.88 8.02 -30.78
N LYS A 60 -4.71 8.02 -30.14
CA LYS A 60 -3.42 7.68 -30.75
C LYS A 60 -2.74 6.57 -29.94
N PRO A 61 -2.05 5.63 -30.62
CA PRO A 61 -1.28 4.61 -29.94
C PRO A 61 -0.16 5.24 -29.11
N CYS A 62 0.09 4.68 -27.92
CA CYS A 62 1.16 5.15 -27.05
C CYS A 62 2.51 4.74 -27.63
N SER A 63 3.44 5.70 -27.81
CA SER A 63 4.80 5.37 -28.22
C SER A 63 5.59 4.81 -27.03
N PHE A 64 6.53 3.90 -27.31
CA PHE A 64 7.42 3.31 -26.30
C PHE A 64 8.12 4.37 -25.43
N PHE A 65 8.44 5.54 -26.03
CA PHE A 65 9.05 6.66 -25.31
C PHE A 65 8.10 7.29 -24.29
N VAL A 66 6.82 7.43 -24.63
CA VAL A 66 5.79 7.97 -23.72
C VAL A 66 5.58 7.01 -22.55
N ARG A 67 5.58 5.71 -22.82
CA ARG A 67 5.49 4.67 -21.77
C ARG A 67 6.68 4.73 -20.80
N MET A 68 7.92 4.87 -21.30
CA MET A 68 9.09 5.05 -20.43
C MET A 68 9.03 6.34 -19.61
N MET A 69 8.60 7.44 -20.22
CA MET A 69 8.45 8.73 -19.51
C MET A 69 7.36 8.67 -18.43
N LEU A 70 6.24 7.98 -18.67
CA LEU A 70 5.21 7.76 -17.67
C LEU A 70 5.71 6.91 -16.50
N LEU A 71 6.41 5.80 -16.77
CA LEU A 71 7.00 4.94 -15.75
C LEU A 71 8.02 5.67 -14.87
N GLY A 72 8.92 6.45 -15.50
CA GLY A 72 9.94 7.21 -14.80
C GLY A 72 9.38 8.40 -14.02
N SER A 73 8.44 9.14 -14.61
CA SER A 73 7.85 10.33 -13.98
C SER A 73 6.98 10.00 -12.78
N VAL A 74 6.16 8.94 -12.84
CA VAL A 74 5.35 8.49 -11.70
C VAL A 74 6.26 8.07 -10.54
N GLY A 75 7.31 7.30 -10.83
CA GLY A 75 8.31 6.90 -9.83
C GLY A 75 9.00 8.09 -9.16
N PHE A 76 9.51 9.01 -9.98
CA PHE A 76 10.20 10.20 -9.51
C PHE A 76 9.27 11.13 -8.71
N PHE A 77 8.05 11.35 -9.19
CA PHE A 77 7.06 12.18 -8.50
C PHE A 77 6.65 11.59 -7.15
N VAL A 78 6.48 10.26 -7.08
CA VAL A 78 6.18 9.56 -5.83
C VAL A 78 7.37 9.60 -4.87
N ALA A 79 8.59 9.38 -5.36
CA ALA A 79 9.79 9.39 -4.53
C ALA A 79 10.13 10.79 -3.97
N VAL A 80 9.96 11.84 -4.78
CA VAL A 80 10.31 13.21 -4.41
C VAL A 80 9.14 13.94 -3.73
N GLY A 81 7.92 13.76 -4.20
CA GLY A 81 6.75 14.50 -3.73
C GLY A 81 6.06 13.88 -2.51
N PHE A 82 6.25 12.58 -2.25
CA PHE A 82 5.56 11.86 -1.19
C PHE A 82 6.52 11.23 -0.17
N SER A 83 7.37 12.03 0.49
CA SER A 83 8.07 11.55 1.71
C SER A 83 7.09 11.16 2.85
N PHE A 84 5.81 11.54 2.73
CA PHE A 84 4.70 11.16 3.62
C PHE A 84 4.07 9.78 3.29
N LEU A 85 4.48 9.10 2.21
CA LEU A 85 3.78 7.93 1.70
C LEU A 85 3.67 6.79 2.71
N THR A 86 4.62 6.69 3.64
CA THR A 86 4.57 5.70 4.73
C THR A 86 3.36 5.87 5.64
N TYR A 87 2.96 7.10 5.93
CA TYR A 87 1.75 7.40 6.72
C TYR A 87 0.48 7.21 5.89
N LEU A 88 0.52 7.58 4.61
CA LEU A 88 -0.60 7.38 3.69
C LEU A 88 -0.82 5.90 3.35
N ALA A 89 0.23 5.08 3.35
CA ALA A 89 0.16 3.65 3.04
C ALA A 89 -0.72 2.89 4.02
N VAL A 90 -0.69 3.25 5.31
CA VAL A 90 -1.59 2.66 6.33
C VAL A 90 -3.04 3.04 6.05
N LEU A 91 -3.30 4.28 5.62
CA LEU A 91 -4.63 4.75 5.26
C LEU A 91 -5.16 4.06 3.98
N ILE A 92 -4.33 3.96 2.94
CA ILE A 92 -4.64 3.26 1.69
C ILE A 92 -4.91 1.77 1.99
N GLY A 93 -4.09 1.15 2.85
CA GLY A 93 -4.28 -0.21 3.32
C GLY A 93 -5.60 -0.40 4.07
N ALA A 94 -6.01 0.56 4.90
CA ALA A 94 -7.28 0.51 5.60
C ALA A 94 -8.49 0.54 4.65
N VAL A 95 -8.44 1.38 3.60
CA VAL A 95 -9.47 1.41 2.55
C VAL A 95 -9.46 0.10 1.76
N GLY A 96 -8.27 -0.40 1.41
CA GLY A 96 -8.11 -1.69 0.74
C GLY A 96 -8.72 -2.83 1.55
N LEU A 97 -8.55 -2.84 2.87
CA LEU A 97 -9.12 -3.85 3.77
C LEU A 97 -10.66 -3.84 3.74
N LEU A 98 -11.26 -2.64 3.67
CA LEU A 98 -12.70 -2.48 3.58
C LEU A 98 -13.25 -3.05 2.25
N VAL A 99 -12.57 -2.74 1.15
CA VAL A 99 -12.97 -3.19 -0.19
C VAL A 99 -12.73 -4.69 -0.40
N THR A 100 -11.66 -5.23 0.16
CA THR A 100 -11.26 -6.63 -0.08
C THR A 100 -11.82 -7.63 0.92
N SER A 101 -12.12 -7.21 2.15
CA SER A 101 -12.61 -8.10 3.20
C SER A 101 -14.08 -7.82 3.54
N THR A 102 -14.40 -6.57 3.89
CA THR A 102 -15.76 -6.21 4.32
C THR A 102 -16.77 -6.31 3.18
N TYR A 103 -16.46 -5.71 2.04
CA TYR A 103 -17.38 -5.65 0.90
C TYR A 103 -17.82 -7.04 0.37
N PRO A 104 -16.92 -7.97 0.01
CA PRO A 104 -17.34 -9.28 -0.50
C PRO A 104 -18.05 -10.13 0.55
N CYS A 105 -17.66 -10.05 1.83
CA CYS A 105 -18.32 -10.81 2.90
C CYS A 105 -19.78 -10.38 3.07
N PHE A 106 -20.06 -9.07 3.14
CA PHE A 106 -21.42 -8.57 3.26
C PHE A 106 -22.22 -8.72 1.96
N MET A 107 -21.58 -8.56 0.80
CA MET A 107 -22.18 -8.80 -0.50
C MET A 107 -22.64 -10.27 -0.62
N TRP A 108 -21.79 -11.22 -0.24
CA TRP A 108 -22.13 -12.65 -0.26
C TRP A 108 -23.32 -12.97 0.65
N VAL A 109 -23.33 -12.45 1.88
CA VAL A 109 -24.44 -12.63 2.83
C VAL A 109 -25.75 -12.06 2.27
N SER A 110 -25.68 -10.91 1.60
CA SER A 110 -26.85 -10.23 1.01
C SER A 110 -27.42 -11.01 -0.17
N ILE A 111 -26.57 -11.57 -1.04
CA ILE A 111 -26.98 -12.34 -2.22
C ILE A 111 -27.52 -13.71 -1.82
N LYS A 112 -26.80 -14.46 -0.97
CA LYS A 112 -27.14 -15.86 -0.68
C LYS A 112 -28.19 -16.03 0.40
N LYS A 113 -28.45 -14.99 1.23
CA LYS A 113 -29.38 -15.03 2.38
C LYS A 113 -29.30 -16.37 3.14
N PRO A 114 -28.11 -16.81 3.57
CA PRO A 114 -27.96 -18.10 4.24
C PRO A 114 -28.73 -18.10 5.56
N GLN A 115 -29.13 -19.28 6.03
CA GLN A 115 -29.80 -19.41 7.33
C GLN A 115 -28.91 -18.83 8.44
N ARG A 116 -29.48 -17.98 9.31
CA ARG A 116 -28.75 -17.25 10.36
C ARG A 116 -27.96 -18.12 11.35
N LYS A 117 -28.23 -19.42 11.41
CA LYS A 117 -27.50 -20.38 12.27
C LYS A 117 -26.44 -21.20 11.53
N SER A 118 -26.23 -20.96 10.23
CA SER A 118 -25.21 -21.65 9.46
C SER A 118 -23.81 -21.14 9.80
N LEU A 119 -22.84 -22.04 9.93
CA LEU A 119 -21.43 -21.71 10.15
C LEU A 119 -20.88 -20.73 9.09
N MET A 120 -21.31 -20.86 7.83
CA MET A 120 -20.88 -19.94 6.77
C MET A 120 -21.41 -18.51 6.96
N TRP A 121 -22.60 -18.34 7.53
CA TRP A 121 -23.12 -17.01 7.83
C TRP A 121 -22.30 -16.37 8.96
N LEU A 122 -22.04 -17.14 10.04
CA LEU A 122 -21.24 -16.67 11.16
C LEU A 122 -19.83 -16.27 10.71
N LEU A 123 -19.15 -17.11 9.92
CA LEU A 123 -17.79 -16.82 9.43
C LEU A 123 -17.75 -15.56 8.56
N ASN A 124 -18.67 -15.41 7.60
CA ASN A 124 -18.68 -14.22 6.73
C ASN A 124 -19.02 -12.94 7.50
N VAL A 125 -19.95 -12.99 8.45
CA VAL A 125 -20.29 -11.82 9.28
C VAL A 125 -19.14 -11.47 10.24
N LEU A 126 -18.49 -12.45 10.84
CA LEU A 126 -17.32 -12.23 11.70
C LEU A 126 -16.14 -11.65 10.91
N VAL A 127 -15.78 -12.24 9.78
CA VAL A 127 -14.68 -11.73 8.94
C VAL A 127 -14.99 -10.32 8.42
N GLY A 128 -16.21 -10.08 7.93
CA GLY A 128 -16.61 -8.77 7.44
C GLY A 128 -16.60 -7.68 8.52
N SER A 129 -17.08 -8.00 9.73
CA SER A 129 -17.07 -7.08 10.88
C SER A 129 -15.67 -6.86 11.46
N LEU A 130 -14.82 -7.89 11.48
CA LEU A 130 -13.40 -7.76 11.83
C LEU A 130 -12.68 -6.85 10.84
N GLY A 131 -12.85 -7.07 9.53
CA GLY A 131 -12.28 -6.21 8.49
C GLY A 131 -12.72 -4.75 8.63
N ALA A 132 -13.98 -4.51 8.95
CA ALA A 132 -14.50 -3.16 9.17
C ALA A 132 -13.90 -2.52 10.42
N SER A 133 -13.83 -3.26 11.53
CA SER A 133 -13.28 -2.79 12.79
C SER A 133 -11.79 -2.46 12.67
N LEU A 134 -11.01 -3.34 12.02
CA LEU A 134 -9.60 -3.13 11.72
C LEU A 134 -9.39 -1.91 10.83
N SER A 135 -10.21 -1.73 9.79
CA SER A 135 -10.12 -0.54 8.93
C SER A 135 -10.34 0.75 9.72
N VAL A 136 -11.38 0.81 10.58
CA VAL A 136 -11.65 1.98 11.44
C VAL A 136 -10.49 2.23 12.40
N LEU A 137 -9.97 1.19 13.06
CA LEU A 137 -8.82 1.30 13.96
C LEU A 137 -7.58 1.83 13.24
N LEU A 138 -7.31 1.38 12.02
CA LEU A 138 -6.18 1.84 11.21
C LEU A 138 -6.35 3.30 10.77
N VAL A 139 -7.57 3.72 10.41
CA VAL A 139 -7.87 5.12 10.06
C VAL A 139 -7.69 6.03 11.27
N VAL A 140 -8.27 5.66 12.43
CA VAL A 140 -8.13 6.44 13.67
C VAL A 140 -6.68 6.49 14.13
N GLY A 141 -5.98 5.36 14.13
CA GLY A 141 -4.56 5.30 14.49
C GLY A 141 -3.67 6.14 13.57
N SER A 142 -3.95 6.11 12.26
CA SER A 142 -3.26 6.96 11.29
C SER A 142 -3.55 8.44 11.51
N ALA A 143 -4.81 8.80 11.79
CA ALA A 143 -5.22 10.18 12.04
C ALA A 143 -4.59 10.75 13.31
N LEU A 144 -4.56 9.99 14.41
CA LEU A 144 -3.91 10.40 15.66
C LEU A 144 -2.40 10.58 15.46
N ARG A 145 -1.74 9.65 14.76
CA ARG A 145 -0.32 9.81 14.43
C ARG A 145 -0.04 11.03 13.57
N LEU A 146 -0.97 11.37 12.68
CA LEU A 146 -0.86 12.57 11.84
C LEU A 146 -1.03 13.86 12.66
N ALA A 147 -1.95 13.84 13.62
CA ALA A 147 -2.18 14.95 14.54
C ALA A 147 -0.96 15.18 15.46
N ASP A 148 -0.39 14.11 16.03
CA ASP A 148 0.73 14.21 16.96
C ASP A 148 2.06 14.60 16.29
N ASN A 149 2.36 14.06 15.10
CA ASN A 149 3.62 14.35 14.41
C ASN A 149 3.56 15.62 13.55
N GLY A 150 2.35 16.19 13.37
CA GLY A 150 2.09 17.24 12.40
C GLY A 150 2.29 16.76 10.96
N LEU A 151 1.57 17.36 10.00
CA LEU A 151 1.89 17.18 8.59
C LEU A 151 3.18 17.98 8.30
N HIS A 152 4.34 17.43 8.65
CA HIS A 152 5.64 17.91 8.18
C HIS A 152 5.73 17.63 6.68
N ALA A 153 4.97 18.40 5.93
CA ALA A 153 4.89 18.37 4.49
C ALA A 153 6.16 19.02 3.94
N ASN A 154 7.28 18.30 4.05
CA ASN A 154 8.53 18.64 3.38
C ASN A 154 8.34 18.41 1.87
N PHE A 155 7.52 19.23 1.23
CA PHE A 155 7.32 19.21 -0.21
C PHE A 155 8.59 19.66 -0.96
N PHE A 156 9.51 20.39 -0.29
CA PHE A 156 10.67 21.04 -0.95
C PHE A 156 11.92 21.22 -0.07
N LYS A 157 12.11 20.45 1.00
CA LYS A 157 13.40 20.44 1.72
C LYS A 157 13.86 19.00 1.96
N PRO A 158 14.98 18.57 1.33
CA PRO A 158 15.57 17.26 1.59
C PRO A 158 16.00 17.15 3.05
#